data_AF-A0A672SW27-F1
#
_entry.id   AF-A0A672SW27-F1
#
_cell.length_a   1.000
_cell.length_b   1.000
_cell.length_c   1.000
_cell.angle_alpha   90.00
_cell.angle_beta   90.00
_cell.angle_gamma   90.00
#
_symmetry.space_group_name_H-M   'P 1'
#
loop_
_entity.id
_entity.type
_entity.pdbx_description
1 polymer ?
#
loop_
_entity_poly.entity_id
_entity_poly.type
_entity_poly.pdbx_seq_one_letter_code
_entity_poly.pdbx_strand_id
1 'polypeptide(L)'
;IQAQFPITQNVTVVEGSTANMTCRVDYNDNTSLQWSNPAQQTLFFGDKKALRDNRIELVRASWKELTISISDITLSDEGQYTCSLFTMPVKTSKAFLIVLGVPAKPEITGLSRPAQEGEDVTLTCTTSGSKPAADIRWFRNDKEVQGQKEVNAIGRSFTVRSTIHLKVDRTDDGAAYTCVVEHLALGSLPHQVTEVLEVHYPPRVEIVRSVIVPQEGQYFRMECVSKGNPLPEPVLWTKDGGELPDVERMIVEGRDLIITTLNKTDNGTYRCEASNNLGTNRDEFTLYVYGKYFWVNPNALTQPGPDHALIGGVVAVVVFITLCFIIVLGRYLARHKGTYLTNEAKGAEDAPDADTAIINAEGNHAHAEEKKEYYQGAARNVVHLKSENLGFANNYALRQEYVRCIM
;
A
#
# COMPACT_ATOMS: atom_id res chain seq x y z
N ILE A 1 46.63 -43.80 12.92
CA ILE A 1 47.44 -42.62 12.54
C ILE A 1 46.49 -41.45 12.47
N GLN A 2 46.50 -40.56 13.48
CA GLN A 2 45.64 -39.36 13.46
C GLN A 2 46.14 -38.44 12.34
N ALA A 3 45.21 -37.97 11.51
CA ALA A 3 45.56 -37.20 10.34
C ALA A 3 45.86 -35.75 10.75
N GLN A 4 47.10 -35.30 10.55
CA GLN A 4 47.50 -33.91 10.74
C GLN A 4 46.92 -33.08 9.59
N PHE A 5 45.85 -32.30 9.79
CA PHE A 5 45.33 -31.40 8.77
C PHE A 5 45.09 -30.02 9.39
N PRO A 6 45.49 -28.93 8.72
CA PRO A 6 45.12 -27.59 9.17
C PRO A 6 43.61 -27.37 9.03
N ILE A 7 43.04 -26.65 9.98
CA ILE A 7 41.63 -26.29 10.04
C ILE A 7 41.56 -24.77 10.15
N THR A 8 40.79 -24.16 9.26
CA THR A 8 40.47 -22.74 9.30
C THR A 8 39.04 -22.52 8.80
N GLN A 9 38.48 -21.35 9.06
CA GLN A 9 37.08 -21.02 8.75
C GLN A 9 36.99 -19.64 8.09
N ASN A 10 35.94 -19.44 7.31
CA ASN A 10 35.65 -18.14 6.70
C ASN A 10 35.43 -17.08 7.78
N VAL A 11 35.82 -15.85 7.47
CA VAL A 11 35.69 -14.69 8.35
C VAL A 11 34.98 -13.59 7.59
N THR A 12 33.89 -13.07 8.15
CA THR A 12 33.16 -11.94 7.59
C THR A 12 33.32 -10.74 8.51
N VAL A 13 33.76 -9.62 7.96
CA VAL A 13 34.01 -8.38 8.72
C VAL A 13 33.54 -7.17 7.95
N VAL A 14 33.27 -6.09 8.68
CA VAL A 14 32.91 -4.80 8.08
C VAL A 14 34.17 -4.06 7.63
N GLU A 15 34.10 -3.35 6.51
CA GLU A 15 35.18 -2.46 6.06
C GLU A 15 35.61 -1.49 7.17
N GLY A 16 36.91 -1.26 7.30
CA GLY A 16 37.54 -0.47 8.38
C GLY A 16 37.73 -1.22 9.70
N SER A 17 37.18 -2.43 9.86
CA SER A 17 37.37 -3.23 11.08
C SER A 17 38.60 -4.15 11.00
N THR A 18 38.80 -4.98 12.03
CA THR A 18 39.92 -5.93 12.12
C THR A 18 39.43 -7.36 11.93
N ALA A 19 40.11 -8.13 11.07
CA ALA A 19 39.85 -9.57 10.87
C ALA A 19 40.87 -10.44 11.59
N ASN A 20 40.41 -11.46 12.32
CA ASN A 20 41.28 -12.45 12.97
C ASN A 20 41.21 -13.79 12.23
N MET A 21 42.30 -14.16 11.55
CA MET A 21 42.40 -15.40 10.79
C MET A 21 43.13 -16.45 11.62
N THR A 22 42.40 -17.49 12.00
CA THR A 22 42.91 -18.56 12.87
C THR A 22 43.10 -19.85 12.07
N CYS A 23 44.28 -20.45 12.19
CA CYS A 23 44.55 -21.79 11.68
C CYS A 23 44.98 -22.70 12.82
N ARG A 24 44.33 -23.86 12.94
CA ARG A 24 44.57 -24.85 14.01
C ARG A 24 44.90 -26.22 13.45
N VAL A 25 45.63 -27.01 14.23
CA VAL A 25 45.90 -28.43 13.94
C VAL A 25 45.72 -29.22 15.23
N ASP A 26 44.93 -30.29 15.19
CA ASP A 26 44.62 -31.11 16.37
C ASP A 26 45.86 -31.84 16.93
N TYR A 27 46.64 -32.42 16.01
CA TYR A 27 47.89 -33.12 16.29
C TYR A 27 48.98 -32.60 15.37
N ASN A 28 50.11 -32.17 15.92
CA ASN A 28 51.25 -31.67 15.14
C ASN A 28 52.58 -32.15 15.73
N ASP A 29 53.43 -32.73 14.90
CA ASP A 29 54.80 -33.15 15.23
C ASP A 29 55.81 -31.99 15.04
N ASN A 30 55.52 -30.83 15.65
CA ASN A 30 56.35 -29.61 15.54
C ASN A 30 56.66 -29.17 14.09
N THR A 31 55.69 -29.33 13.18
CA THR A 31 55.79 -28.78 11.81
C THR A 31 55.25 -27.35 11.77
N SER A 32 55.85 -26.49 10.96
CA SER A 32 55.47 -25.07 10.93
C SER A 32 54.15 -24.83 10.19
N LEU A 33 53.35 -23.92 10.76
CA LEU A 33 52.18 -23.35 10.11
C LEU A 33 52.55 -22.07 9.35
N GLN A 34 51.83 -21.80 8.26
CA GLN A 34 51.99 -20.59 7.46
C GLN A 34 50.65 -20.05 7.00
N TRP A 35 50.51 -18.73 6.99
CA TRP A 35 49.45 -18.04 6.27
C TRP A 35 49.97 -17.42 4.98
N SER A 36 49.24 -17.59 3.88
CA SER A 36 49.42 -16.81 2.65
C SER A 36 48.14 -16.08 2.25
N ASN A 37 48.31 -14.92 1.61
CA ASN A 37 47.22 -14.10 1.11
C ASN A 37 46.67 -14.65 -0.24
N PRO A 38 45.61 -14.05 -0.80
CA PRO A 38 45.05 -14.49 -2.10
C PRO A 38 46.06 -14.46 -3.25
N ALA A 39 47.04 -13.54 -3.22
CA ALA A 39 48.15 -13.45 -4.17
C ALA A 39 49.27 -14.47 -3.91
N GLN A 40 49.06 -15.45 -3.02
CA GLN A 40 50.01 -16.49 -2.61
C GLN A 40 51.30 -15.97 -1.95
N GLN A 41 51.30 -14.73 -1.49
CA GLN A 41 52.42 -14.17 -0.72
C GLN A 41 52.32 -14.64 0.73
N THR A 42 53.44 -15.10 1.29
CA THR A 42 53.52 -15.49 2.69
C THR A 42 53.35 -14.27 3.59
N LEU A 43 52.39 -14.35 4.50
CA LEU A 43 52.14 -13.34 5.53
C LEU A 43 53.02 -13.63 6.76
N PHE A 44 52.87 -14.84 7.28
CA PHE A 44 53.60 -15.36 8.44
C PHE A 44 53.98 -16.83 8.21
N PHE A 45 55.18 -17.19 8.64
CA PHE A 45 55.66 -18.57 8.75
C PHE A 45 56.10 -18.80 10.20
N GLY A 46 55.30 -19.56 10.96
CA GLY A 46 55.42 -19.60 12.41
C GLY A 46 55.29 -18.20 13.03
N ASP A 47 56.25 -17.83 13.87
CA ASP A 47 56.33 -16.50 14.50
C ASP A 47 57.02 -15.44 13.62
N LYS A 48 57.49 -15.81 12.41
CA LYS A 48 58.23 -14.91 11.52
C LYS A 48 57.30 -14.25 10.51
N LYS A 49 57.23 -12.91 10.57
CA LYS A 49 56.54 -12.08 9.57
C LYS A 49 57.34 -12.05 8.27
N ALA A 50 56.69 -12.34 7.15
CA ALA A 50 57.31 -12.34 5.83
C ALA A 50 56.88 -11.14 4.97
N LEU A 51 55.61 -10.75 5.01
CA LEU A 51 55.11 -9.58 4.28
C LEU A 51 55.25 -8.31 5.13
N ARG A 52 55.84 -7.26 4.55
CA ARG A 52 55.97 -5.93 5.17
C ARG A 52 54.69 -5.09 5.02
N ASP A 53 53.57 -5.61 5.50
CA ASP A 53 52.33 -4.84 5.69
C ASP A 53 52.12 -4.62 7.19
N ASN A 54 52.04 -3.36 7.64
CA ASN A 54 51.92 -3.03 9.06
C ASN A 54 50.54 -3.38 9.65
N ARG A 55 49.51 -3.50 8.82
CA ARG A 55 48.16 -3.88 9.26
C ARG A 55 48.07 -5.34 9.71
N ILE A 56 49.01 -6.17 9.25
CA ILE A 56 49.01 -7.60 9.54
C ILE A 56 49.90 -7.88 10.75
N GLU A 57 49.31 -8.30 11.85
CA GLU A 57 50.02 -8.56 13.10
C GLU A 57 49.85 -10.00 13.57
N LEU A 58 50.82 -10.48 14.34
CA LEU A 58 50.77 -11.80 14.95
C LEU A 58 49.96 -11.72 16.24
N VAL A 59 48.85 -12.45 16.31
CA VAL A 59 48.06 -12.57 17.54
C VAL A 59 48.58 -13.74 18.37
N ARG A 60 48.81 -14.90 17.73
CA ARG A 60 49.28 -16.11 18.40
C ARG A 60 50.07 -17.00 17.46
N ALA A 61 51.22 -17.48 17.92
CA ALA A 61 51.98 -18.54 17.25
C ALA A 61 52.32 -19.67 18.23
N SER A 62 52.01 -20.88 17.83
CA SER A 62 52.47 -22.13 18.43
C SER A 62 52.50 -23.22 17.36
N TRP A 63 52.99 -24.41 17.70
CA TRP A 63 52.91 -25.55 16.79
C TRP A 63 51.45 -25.92 16.46
N LYS A 64 50.49 -25.72 17.37
CA LYS A 64 49.09 -26.13 17.12
C LYS A 64 48.19 -25.04 16.55
N GLU A 65 48.61 -23.78 16.62
CA GLU A 65 47.77 -22.64 16.27
C GLU A 65 48.62 -21.49 15.73
N LEU A 66 48.20 -20.95 14.59
CA LEU A 66 48.72 -19.70 14.01
C LEU A 66 47.56 -18.75 13.75
N THR A 67 47.50 -17.68 14.53
CA THR A 67 46.46 -16.65 14.44
C THR A 67 47.10 -15.32 14.09
N ILE A 68 46.59 -14.69 13.03
CA ILE A 68 46.99 -13.35 12.58
C ILE A 68 45.79 -12.41 12.63
N SER A 69 46.04 -11.14 12.90
CA SER A 69 45.07 -10.05 12.77
C SER A 69 45.43 -9.21 11.54
N ILE A 70 44.42 -8.71 10.85
CA ILE A 70 44.55 -7.74 9.77
C ILE A 70 43.67 -6.55 10.14
N SER A 71 44.27 -5.43 10.54
CA SER A 71 43.57 -4.18 10.85
C SER A 71 43.22 -3.39 9.60
N ASP A 72 42.36 -2.38 9.74
CA ASP A 72 41.97 -1.45 8.68
C ASP A 72 41.62 -2.18 7.36
N ILE A 73 40.72 -3.16 7.47
CA ILE A 73 40.29 -3.99 6.35
C ILE A 73 39.64 -3.14 5.27
N THR A 74 40.02 -3.36 4.02
CA THR A 74 39.45 -2.73 2.83
C THR A 74 38.78 -3.77 1.94
N LEU A 75 37.93 -3.35 1.00
CA LEU A 75 37.38 -4.25 -0.02
C LEU A 75 38.45 -4.98 -0.87
N SER A 76 39.70 -4.51 -0.87
CA SER A 76 40.81 -5.15 -1.58
C SER A 76 41.43 -6.34 -0.84
N ASP A 77 41.24 -6.42 0.48
CA ASP A 77 41.77 -7.52 1.29
C ASP A 77 40.92 -8.79 1.17
N GLU A 78 39.71 -8.68 0.62
CA GLU A 78 38.82 -9.82 0.37
C GLU A 78 39.46 -10.88 -0.53
N GLY A 79 39.27 -12.13 -0.15
CA GLY A 79 39.66 -13.26 -0.98
C GLY A 79 39.94 -14.52 -0.17
N GLN A 80 40.50 -15.51 -0.86
CA GLN A 80 40.82 -16.81 -0.28
C GLN A 80 42.24 -16.83 0.29
N TYR A 81 42.34 -16.82 1.61
CA TYR A 81 43.60 -17.00 2.34
C TYR A 81 43.86 -18.48 2.54
N THR A 82 45.14 -18.87 2.53
CA THR A 82 45.54 -20.27 2.65
C THR A 82 46.39 -20.46 3.89
N CYS A 83 45.97 -21.39 4.74
CA CYS A 83 46.80 -21.94 5.80
C CYS A 83 47.50 -23.20 5.31
N SER A 84 48.81 -23.26 5.46
CA SER A 84 49.64 -24.39 5.07
C SER A 84 50.35 -25.00 6.28
N LEU A 85 50.29 -26.32 6.39
CA LEU A 85 51.06 -27.14 7.30
C LEU A 85 52.19 -27.82 6.52
N PHE A 86 53.44 -27.54 6.87
CA PHE A 86 54.63 -27.98 6.12
C PHE A 86 55.03 -29.43 6.42
N THR A 87 54.12 -30.36 6.13
CA THR A 87 54.39 -31.80 6.04
C THR A 87 54.92 -32.18 4.66
N MET A 88 55.32 -33.44 4.47
CA MET A 88 55.60 -34.01 3.14
C MET A 88 54.53 -35.07 2.82
N PRO A 89 53.57 -34.79 1.90
CA PRO A 89 53.34 -33.53 1.16
C PRO A 89 52.74 -32.42 2.04
N VAL A 90 52.83 -31.16 1.58
CA VAL A 90 52.24 -30.00 2.28
C VAL A 90 50.74 -30.15 2.30
N LYS A 91 50.14 -29.95 3.47
CA LYS A 91 48.69 -29.98 3.65
C LYS A 91 48.17 -28.56 3.82
N THR A 92 47.03 -28.27 3.21
CA THR A 92 46.49 -26.91 3.19
C THR A 92 45.02 -26.89 3.58
N SER A 93 44.60 -25.74 4.09
CA SER A 93 43.21 -25.40 4.37
C SER A 93 42.97 -23.95 3.98
N LYS A 94 41.77 -23.63 3.51
CA LYS A 94 41.45 -22.34 2.89
C LYS A 94 40.31 -21.68 3.64
N ALA A 95 40.42 -20.38 3.83
CA ALA A 95 39.38 -19.54 4.42
C ALA A 95 39.15 -18.33 3.52
N PHE A 96 37.89 -18.01 3.24
CA PHE A 96 37.52 -16.75 2.61
C PHE A 96 37.38 -15.66 3.67
N LEU A 97 38.10 -14.56 3.47
CA LEU A 97 37.84 -13.29 4.14
C LEU A 97 36.81 -12.53 3.31
N ILE A 98 35.60 -12.36 3.83
CA ILE A 98 34.50 -11.63 3.21
C ILE A 98 34.44 -10.24 3.83
N VAL A 99 34.50 -9.21 2.99
CA VAL A 99 34.49 -7.81 3.46
C VAL A 99 33.16 -7.17 3.12
N LEU A 100 32.49 -6.61 4.12
CA LEU A 100 31.20 -5.96 3.98
C LEU A 100 31.38 -4.45 3.79
N GLY A 101 30.85 -3.93 2.69
CA GLY A 101 30.84 -2.50 2.39
C GLY A 101 29.69 -1.84 3.14
N VAL A 102 29.98 -0.78 3.89
CA VAL A 102 28.97 -0.05 4.67
C VAL A 102 28.20 0.88 3.74
N PRO A 103 26.86 0.77 3.63
CA PRO A 103 26.09 1.72 2.84
C PRO A 103 26.20 3.13 3.43
N ALA A 104 26.37 4.12 2.57
CA ALA A 104 26.23 5.52 2.94
C ALA A 104 24.80 5.81 3.44
N LYS A 105 24.64 6.89 4.21
CA LYS A 105 23.30 7.37 4.57
C LYS A 105 22.51 7.66 3.29
N PRO A 106 21.25 7.22 3.19
CA PRO A 106 20.45 7.45 2.00
C PRO A 106 20.13 8.92 1.81
N GLU A 107 19.92 9.30 0.55
CA GLU A 107 19.44 10.62 0.15
C GLU A 107 18.16 10.46 -0.70
N ILE A 108 17.15 11.28 -0.43
CA ILE A 108 15.93 11.37 -1.25
C ILE A 108 16.04 12.58 -2.16
N THR A 109 15.75 12.37 -3.44
CA THR A 109 15.72 13.42 -4.49
C THR A 109 14.41 13.37 -5.27
N GLY A 110 14.11 14.43 -6.01
CA GLY A 110 12.91 14.51 -6.87
C GLY A 110 11.70 15.19 -6.25
N LEU A 111 11.83 15.82 -5.07
CA LEU A 111 10.78 16.69 -4.52
C LEU A 111 10.83 18.07 -5.20
N SER A 112 9.73 18.48 -5.84
CA SER A 112 9.42 19.89 -6.04
C SER A 112 8.93 20.48 -4.72
N ARG A 113 9.35 21.70 -4.37
CA ARG A 113 8.96 22.35 -3.11
C ARG A 113 8.46 23.78 -3.37
N PRO A 114 7.17 24.07 -3.14
CA PRO A 114 6.07 23.14 -2.88
C PRO A 114 5.63 22.40 -4.16
N ALA A 115 5.13 21.17 -4.02
CA ALA A 115 4.47 20.46 -5.12
C ALA A 115 3.02 20.93 -5.27
N GLN A 116 2.43 20.82 -6.47
CA GLN A 116 1.02 21.20 -6.68
C GLN A 116 0.10 19.97 -6.74
N GLU A 117 -1.14 20.09 -6.25
CA GLU A 117 -2.16 19.03 -6.39
C GLU A 117 -2.35 18.64 -7.86
N GLY A 118 -2.26 17.34 -8.14
CA GLY A 118 -2.36 16.76 -9.47
C GLY A 118 -1.02 16.60 -10.21
N GLU A 119 0.08 17.14 -9.67
CA GLU A 119 1.44 16.98 -10.23
C GLU A 119 1.89 15.52 -10.13
N ASP A 120 2.59 15.03 -11.15
CA ASP A 120 3.24 13.72 -11.12
C ASP A 120 4.68 13.89 -10.60
N VAL A 121 4.94 13.39 -9.38
CA VAL A 121 6.23 13.50 -8.70
C VAL A 121 6.90 12.12 -8.63
N THR A 122 8.21 12.09 -8.86
CA THR A 122 9.02 10.87 -8.73
C THR A 122 10.06 11.05 -7.66
N LEU A 123 9.94 10.33 -6.55
CA LEU A 123 10.94 10.34 -5.48
C LEU A 123 11.94 9.22 -5.71
N THR A 124 13.22 9.56 -5.60
CA THR A 124 14.33 8.61 -5.76
C THR A 124 15.16 8.59 -4.49
N CYS A 125 15.27 7.43 -3.86
CA CYS A 125 16.18 7.20 -2.75
C CYS A 125 17.44 6.49 -3.27
N THR A 126 18.61 7.00 -2.90
CA THR A 126 19.89 6.45 -3.34
C THR A 126 20.80 6.19 -2.14
N THR A 127 21.46 5.04 -2.12
CA THR A 127 22.57 4.71 -1.20
C THR A 127 23.72 4.06 -1.98
N SER A 128 24.95 4.32 -1.57
CA SER A 128 26.17 3.85 -2.25
C SER A 128 27.12 3.16 -1.28
N GLY A 129 28.12 2.44 -1.81
CA GLY A 129 29.15 1.76 -0.99
C GLY A 129 28.71 0.44 -0.35
N SER A 130 27.46 0.02 -0.54
CA SER A 130 26.97 -1.24 0.01
C SER A 130 27.66 -2.44 -0.61
N LYS A 131 28.08 -3.42 0.21
CA LYS A 131 28.48 -4.73 -0.27
C LYS A 131 28.11 -5.80 0.77
N PRO A 132 27.19 -6.74 0.45
CA PRO A 132 26.42 -6.87 -0.79
C PRO A 132 25.47 -5.68 -1.06
N ALA A 133 24.73 -5.71 -2.18
CA ALA A 133 23.75 -4.66 -2.48
C ALA A 133 22.73 -4.52 -1.34
N ALA A 134 22.56 -3.29 -0.84
CA ALA A 134 21.63 -2.98 0.24
C ALA A 134 20.16 -3.19 -0.18
N ASP A 135 19.30 -3.31 0.82
CA ASP A 135 17.85 -3.29 0.61
C ASP A 135 17.27 -1.92 0.94
N ILE A 136 16.35 -1.45 0.09
CA ILE A 136 15.70 -0.13 0.24
C ILE A 136 14.20 -0.33 0.35
N ARG A 137 13.63 0.18 1.44
CA ARG A 137 12.19 0.17 1.71
C ARG A 137 11.66 1.59 1.85
N TRP A 138 10.46 1.82 1.37
CA TRP A 138 9.80 3.12 1.41
C TRP A 138 8.60 3.09 2.35
N PHE A 139 8.39 4.18 3.08
CA PHE A 139 7.26 4.36 3.96
C PHE A 139 6.63 5.73 3.73
N ARG A 140 5.30 5.77 3.65
CA ARG A 140 4.49 6.99 3.68
C ARG A 140 3.70 7.00 4.99
N ASN A 141 3.96 7.96 5.88
CA ASN A 141 3.32 8.03 7.21
C ASN A 141 3.28 6.65 7.90
N ASP A 142 4.44 5.99 7.97
CA ASP A 142 4.65 4.65 8.54
C ASP A 142 4.06 3.46 7.76
N LYS A 143 3.32 3.70 6.66
CA LYS A 143 2.82 2.62 5.80
C LYS A 143 3.82 2.33 4.68
N GLU A 144 4.23 1.07 4.58
CA GLU A 144 5.15 0.63 3.52
C GLU A 144 4.51 0.79 2.13
N VAL A 145 5.31 1.32 1.19
CA VAL A 145 4.95 1.48 -0.22
C VAL A 145 6.02 0.82 -1.10
N GLN A 146 5.59 0.29 -2.24
CA GLN A 146 6.51 -0.40 -3.15
C GLN A 146 7.26 0.60 -4.02
N GLY A 147 8.60 0.50 -4.00
CA GLY A 147 9.48 1.19 -4.93
C GLY A 147 10.08 0.25 -5.96
N GLN A 148 10.48 0.81 -7.09
CA GLN A 148 11.20 0.08 -8.14
C GLN A 148 12.70 0.17 -7.87
N LYS A 149 13.34 -0.98 -7.63
CA LYS A 149 14.74 -1.08 -7.24
C LYS A 149 15.65 -1.26 -8.45
N GLU A 150 16.73 -0.49 -8.48
CA GLU A 150 17.81 -0.60 -9.45
C GLU A 150 19.14 -0.76 -8.70
N VAL A 151 19.97 -1.70 -9.16
CA VAL A 151 21.26 -2.01 -8.53
C VAL A 151 22.37 -1.84 -9.55
N ASN A 152 23.31 -0.94 -9.25
CA ASN A 152 24.46 -0.65 -10.10
C ASN A 152 25.74 -1.04 -9.37
N ALA A 153 26.54 -1.94 -9.96
CA ALA A 153 27.86 -2.29 -9.43
C ALA A 153 28.87 -1.18 -9.74
N ILE A 154 29.59 -0.71 -8.72
CA ILE A 154 30.67 0.28 -8.83
C ILE A 154 31.91 -0.29 -8.14
N GLY A 155 32.86 -0.77 -8.95
CA GLY A 155 34.05 -1.45 -8.47
C GLY A 155 33.69 -2.74 -7.73
N ARG A 156 34.01 -2.81 -6.43
CA ARG A 156 33.68 -3.96 -5.56
C ARG A 156 32.42 -3.74 -4.72
N SER A 157 31.76 -2.59 -4.86
CA SER A 157 30.58 -2.19 -4.09
C SER A 157 29.38 -1.95 -5.01
N PHE A 158 28.23 -1.64 -4.42
CA PHE A 158 26.99 -1.38 -5.12
C PHE A 158 26.42 -0.02 -4.70
N THR A 159 25.90 0.68 -5.71
CA THR A 159 24.95 1.77 -5.53
C THR A 159 23.55 1.25 -5.83
N VAL A 160 22.65 1.41 -4.87
CA VAL A 160 21.25 0.98 -4.98
C VAL A 160 20.38 2.21 -5.03
N ARG A 161 19.46 2.23 -5.99
CA ARG A 161 18.45 3.27 -6.17
C ARG A 161 17.07 2.64 -6.07
N SER A 162 16.12 3.34 -5.48
CA SER A 162 14.73 2.93 -5.45
C SER A 162 13.84 4.12 -5.76
N THR A 163 12.90 3.96 -6.69
CA THR A 163 12.02 5.03 -7.15
C THR A 163 10.55 4.75 -6.80
N ILE A 164 9.82 5.77 -6.38
CA ILE A 164 8.37 5.74 -6.25
C ILE A 164 7.76 6.87 -7.09
N HIS A 165 6.66 6.55 -7.76
CA HIS A 165 5.87 7.51 -8.53
C HIS A 165 4.60 7.82 -7.77
N LEU A 166 4.32 9.10 -7.58
CA LEU A 166 3.10 9.58 -6.94
C LEU A 166 2.40 10.61 -7.83
N LYS A 167 1.08 10.55 -7.84
CA LYS A 167 0.24 11.64 -8.30
C LYS A 167 -0.18 12.42 -7.05
N VAL A 168 0.31 13.64 -6.92
CA VAL A 168 0.18 14.47 -5.73
C VAL A 168 -1.30 14.75 -5.45
N ASP A 169 -1.73 14.46 -4.24
CA ASP A 169 -3.06 14.80 -3.72
C ASP A 169 -2.93 15.74 -2.52
N ARG A 170 -3.97 16.53 -2.24
CA ARG A 170 -4.01 17.42 -1.06
C ARG A 170 -3.82 16.68 0.28
N THR A 171 -4.13 15.38 0.34
CA THR A 171 -3.91 14.54 1.53
C THR A 171 -2.45 14.12 1.70
N ASP A 172 -1.58 14.40 0.72
CA ASP A 172 -0.14 14.23 0.82
C ASP A 172 0.53 15.45 1.47
N ASP A 173 -0.18 16.56 1.69
CA ASP A 173 0.34 17.73 2.41
C ASP A 173 0.71 17.34 3.85
N GLY A 174 1.98 17.55 4.22
CA GLY A 174 2.54 17.13 5.49
C GLY A 174 2.83 15.63 5.60
N ALA A 175 2.67 14.85 4.53
CA ALA A 175 3.02 13.43 4.53
C ALA A 175 4.54 13.22 4.58
N ALA A 176 4.99 12.34 5.48
CA ALA A 176 6.38 11.96 5.65
C ALA A 176 6.72 10.75 4.78
N TYR A 177 7.63 10.93 3.82
CA TYR A 177 8.21 9.89 3.00
C TYR A 177 9.57 9.49 3.58
N THR A 178 9.64 8.28 4.13
CA THR A 178 10.85 7.74 4.74
C THR A 178 11.43 6.65 3.85
N CYS A 179 12.72 6.80 3.52
CA CYS A 179 13.51 5.76 2.89
C CYS A 179 14.37 5.07 3.97
N VAL A 180 14.23 3.75 4.09
CA VAL A 180 14.99 2.92 5.03
C VAL A 180 15.92 2.01 4.24
N VAL A 181 17.19 1.99 4.64
CA VAL A 181 18.25 1.16 4.08
C VAL A 181 18.66 0.09 5.09
N GLU A 182 18.37 -1.16 4.75
CA GLU A 182 18.76 -2.33 5.53
C GLU A 182 19.98 -2.99 4.90
N HIS A 183 20.97 -3.29 5.75
CA HIS A 183 22.18 -3.97 5.33
C HIS A 183 22.85 -4.66 6.51
N LEU A 184 23.41 -5.85 6.26
CA LEU A 184 24.01 -6.69 7.30
C LEU A 184 25.24 -6.05 7.99
N ALA A 185 25.92 -5.08 7.34
CA ALA A 185 26.98 -4.30 7.98
C ALA A 185 26.48 -3.26 9.00
N LEU A 186 25.19 -2.94 9.00
CA LEU A 186 24.57 -1.98 9.93
C LEU A 186 24.01 -2.66 11.20
N GLY A 187 24.00 -4.00 11.24
CA GLY A 187 23.41 -4.74 12.35
C GLY A 187 21.93 -4.42 12.54
N SER A 188 21.54 -3.96 13.72
CA SER A 188 20.15 -3.66 14.08
C SER A 188 19.77 -2.18 13.90
N LEU A 189 20.66 -1.33 13.39
CA LEU A 189 20.43 0.11 13.24
C LEU A 189 20.45 0.50 11.76
N PRO A 190 19.30 0.40 11.05
CA PRO A 190 19.24 0.76 9.64
C PRO A 190 19.52 2.26 9.45
N HIS A 191 20.07 2.60 8.29
CA HIS A 191 20.14 3.99 7.89
C HIS A 191 18.78 4.42 7.33
N GLN A 192 18.36 5.64 7.60
CA GLN A 192 17.12 6.18 7.04
C GLN A 192 17.19 7.69 6.85
N VAL A 193 16.34 8.19 5.97
CA VAL A 193 16.12 9.62 5.72
C VAL A 193 14.62 9.83 5.50
N THR A 194 14.10 10.96 5.98
CA THR A 194 12.69 11.31 5.88
C THR A 194 12.55 12.69 5.28
N GLU A 195 11.69 12.80 4.28
CA GLU A 195 11.30 14.07 3.67
C GLU A 195 9.79 14.28 3.84
N VAL A 196 9.40 15.50 4.18
CA VAL A 196 7.99 15.88 4.33
C VAL A 196 7.56 16.62 3.07
N LEU A 197 6.48 16.16 2.45
CA LEU A 197 5.93 16.79 1.26
C LEU A 197 5.09 18.00 1.65
N GLU A 198 5.38 19.16 1.07
CA GLU A 198 4.52 20.34 1.13
C GLU A 198 3.72 20.40 -0.18
N VAL A 199 2.39 20.39 -0.07
CA VAL A 199 1.49 20.38 -1.23
C VAL A 199 0.63 21.64 -1.22
N HIS A 200 0.71 22.36 -2.32
CA HIS A 200 -0.07 23.56 -2.60
C HIS A 200 -1.33 23.17 -3.39
N TYR A 201 -2.51 23.58 -2.91
CA TYR A 201 -3.81 23.26 -3.50
C TYR A 201 -4.84 24.38 -3.31
N PRO A 202 -5.80 24.53 -4.26
CA PRO A 202 -6.80 25.58 -4.21
C PRO A 202 -7.83 25.35 -3.08
N PRO A 203 -8.58 26.41 -2.70
CA PRO A 203 -9.51 26.34 -1.58
C PRO A 203 -10.65 25.34 -1.78
N ARG A 204 -11.10 24.71 -0.70
CA ARG A 204 -12.44 24.11 -0.56
C ARG A 204 -13.17 24.88 0.52
N VAL A 205 -14.42 25.23 0.24
CA VAL A 205 -15.25 26.06 1.10
C VAL A 205 -16.55 25.32 1.40
N GLU A 206 -16.99 25.41 2.66
CA GLU A 206 -18.26 24.88 3.14
C GLU A 206 -18.85 25.86 4.16
N ILE A 207 -20.15 26.14 4.06
CA ILE A 207 -20.88 26.96 5.04
C ILE A 207 -21.51 26.04 6.10
N VAL A 208 -21.06 26.19 7.35
CA VAL A 208 -21.63 25.50 8.51
C VAL A 208 -22.53 26.48 9.27
N ARG A 209 -23.74 26.05 9.63
CA ARG A 209 -24.74 26.88 10.31
C ARG A 209 -24.97 26.47 11.75
N SER A 210 -25.20 27.46 12.61
CA SER A 210 -25.44 27.27 14.06
C SER A 210 -26.75 26.56 14.39
N VAL A 211 -27.78 26.69 13.54
CA VAL A 211 -29.08 26.00 13.71
C VAL A 211 -29.63 25.50 12.39
N ILE A 212 -30.36 24.39 12.45
CA ILE A 212 -30.96 23.74 11.28
C ILE A 212 -32.23 24.47 10.82
N VAL A 213 -33.05 24.94 11.77
CA VAL A 213 -34.33 25.63 11.53
C VAL A 213 -34.27 27.04 12.13
N PRO A 214 -33.91 28.06 11.35
CA PRO A 214 -33.71 29.42 11.84
C PRO A 214 -35.06 30.11 12.12
N GLN A 215 -35.23 30.68 13.32
CA GLN A 215 -36.48 31.33 13.72
C GLN A 215 -36.34 32.85 13.85
N GLU A 216 -37.43 33.57 13.58
CA GLU A 216 -37.49 35.03 13.77
C GLU A 216 -37.19 35.43 15.22
N GLY A 217 -36.32 36.43 15.39
CA GLY A 217 -35.82 36.89 16.67
C GLY A 217 -34.61 36.12 17.21
N GLN A 218 -34.17 35.06 16.53
CA GLN A 218 -33.05 34.22 16.98
C GLN A 218 -31.70 34.77 16.50
N TYR A 219 -30.65 34.53 17.28
CA TYR A 219 -29.26 34.68 16.85
C TYR A 219 -28.89 33.59 15.85
N PHE A 220 -28.23 33.96 14.74
CA PHE A 220 -27.86 33.02 13.68
C PHE A 220 -26.44 33.27 13.20
N ARG A 221 -25.58 32.27 13.37
CA ARG A 221 -24.20 32.27 12.85
C ARG A 221 -24.07 31.29 11.69
N MET A 222 -23.36 31.73 10.66
CA MET A 222 -22.82 30.92 9.57
C MET A 222 -21.30 31.02 9.59
N GLU A 223 -20.61 29.89 9.66
CA GLU A 223 -19.16 29.79 9.62
C GLU A 223 -18.72 29.38 8.21
N CYS A 224 -17.76 30.10 7.64
CA CYS A 224 -17.13 29.72 6.39
C CYS A 224 -15.92 28.84 6.64
N VAL A 225 -16.10 27.54 6.55
CA VAL A 225 -15.02 26.56 6.71
C VAL A 225 -14.25 26.45 5.39
N SER A 226 -13.10 27.13 5.31
CA SER A 226 -12.18 27.05 4.18
C SER A 226 -10.91 26.25 4.51
N LYS A 227 -10.55 25.34 3.60
CA LYS A 227 -9.28 24.59 3.61
C LYS A 227 -8.52 24.84 2.31
N GLY A 228 -7.23 25.12 2.40
CA GLY A 228 -6.34 25.38 1.27
C GLY A 228 -4.90 25.48 1.76
N ASN A 229 -3.94 25.22 0.89
CA ASN A 229 -2.54 25.53 1.14
C ASN A 229 -1.98 26.29 -0.07
N PRO A 230 -1.59 27.57 0.06
CA PRO A 230 -1.65 28.41 1.27
C PRO A 230 -3.08 28.62 1.79
N LEU A 231 -3.19 28.92 3.09
CA LEU A 231 -4.47 29.13 3.78
C LEU A 231 -5.24 30.29 3.13
N PRO A 232 -6.50 30.09 2.69
CA PRO A 232 -7.27 31.11 1.99
C PRO A 232 -7.98 32.05 2.96
N GLU A 233 -7.30 33.14 3.31
CA GLU A 233 -7.82 34.22 4.16
C GLU A 233 -7.47 35.61 3.60
N PRO A 234 -8.35 36.63 3.76
CA PRO A 234 -9.68 36.57 4.39
C PRO A 234 -10.76 35.93 3.48
N VAL A 235 -11.94 35.65 4.04
CA VAL A 235 -13.12 35.19 3.27
C VAL A 235 -14.08 36.34 2.97
N LEU A 236 -14.84 36.23 1.88
CA LEU A 236 -15.81 37.23 1.43
C LEU A 236 -17.24 36.69 1.55
N TRP A 237 -18.08 37.39 2.32
CA TRP A 237 -19.50 37.10 2.43
C TRP A 237 -20.34 38.01 1.54
N THR A 238 -21.30 37.44 0.83
CA THR A 238 -22.25 38.16 -0.04
C THR A 238 -23.66 37.61 0.16
N LYS A 239 -24.69 38.43 -0.07
CA LYS A 239 -26.10 38.02 -0.03
C LYS A 239 -26.73 38.32 -1.39
N ASP A 240 -27.40 37.33 -1.97
CA ASP A 240 -28.11 37.44 -3.26
C ASP A 240 -27.24 38.03 -4.40
N GLY A 241 -25.94 37.71 -4.36
CA GLY A 241 -24.94 38.19 -5.32
C GLY A 241 -24.39 39.61 -5.07
N GLY A 242 -24.89 40.33 -4.06
CA GLY A 242 -24.44 41.66 -3.67
C GLY A 242 -23.78 41.71 -2.29
N GLU A 243 -23.46 42.92 -1.84
CA GLU A 243 -22.94 43.18 -0.50
C GLU A 243 -24.00 42.87 0.58
N LEU A 244 -23.56 42.65 1.81
CA LEU A 244 -24.46 42.43 2.94
C LEU A 244 -25.28 43.71 3.21
N PRO A 245 -26.62 43.65 3.23
CA PRO A 245 -27.48 44.84 3.23
C PRO A 245 -27.56 45.57 4.57
N ASP A 246 -27.20 44.92 5.68
CA ASP A 246 -27.38 45.43 7.04
C ASP A 246 -26.12 45.15 7.87
N VAL A 247 -25.11 46.01 7.72
CA VAL A 247 -23.77 45.83 8.34
C VAL A 247 -23.76 45.99 9.87
N GLU A 248 -24.79 46.61 10.46
CA GLU A 248 -24.91 46.73 11.93
C GLU A 248 -25.40 45.42 12.56
N ARG A 249 -26.27 44.68 11.85
CA ARG A 249 -26.86 43.43 12.34
C ARG A 249 -26.20 42.17 11.78
N MET A 250 -25.61 42.27 10.58
CA MET A 250 -24.86 41.22 9.88
C MET A 250 -23.36 41.49 10.00
N ILE A 251 -22.76 40.95 11.06
CA ILE A 251 -21.38 41.21 11.44
C ILE A 251 -20.49 40.09 10.90
N VAL A 252 -19.43 40.46 10.17
CA VAL A 252 -18.41 39.50 9.73
C VAL A 252 -17.26 39.51 10.73
N GLU A 253 -17.06 38.40 11.44
CA GLU A 253 -15.97 38.20 12.41
C GLU A 253 -15.03 37.09 11.92
N GLY A 254 -13.92 37.48 11.29
CA GLY A 254 -12.99 36.53 10.69
C GLY A 254 -13.64 35.74 9.55
N ARG A 255 -14.01 34.48 9.81
CA ARG A 255 -14.69 33.58 8.85
C ARG A 255 -16.19 33.49 9.08
N ASP A 256 -16.69 34.03 10.18
CA ASP A 256 -18.08 33.93 10.58
C ASP A 256 -18.90 35.11 10.05
N LEU A 257 -20.09 34.82 9.57
CA LEU A 257 -21.17 35.78 9.39
C LEU A 257 -22.20 35.58 10.50
N ILE A 258 -22.36 36.61 11.32
CA ILE A 258 -23.25 36.63 12.49
C ILE A 258 -24.42 37.56 12.20
N ILE A 259 -25.64 37.03 12.26
CA ILE A 259 -26.89 37.79 12.24
C ILE A 259 -27.43 37.82 13.67
N THR A 260 -27.35 38.97 14.34
CA THR A 260 -27.64 39.06 15.78
C THR A 260 -29.11 38.80 16.11
N THR A 261 -30.04 39.19 15.23
CA THR A 261 -31.47 38.96 15.37
C THR A 261 -32.09 38.71 14.00
N LEU A 262 -32.54 37.48 13.74
CA LEU A 262 -33.17 37.09 12.48
C LEU A 262 -34.53 37.76 12.25
N ASN A 263 -34.78 38.18 11.01
CA ASN A 263 -36.07 38.66 10.54
C ASN A 263 -36.41 38.03 9.17
N LYS A 264 -37.66 38.20 8.71
CA LYS A 264 -38.08 37.63 7.41
C LYS A 264 -37.38 38.23 6.19
N THR A 265 -36.84 39.46 6.30
CA THR A 265 -36.10 40.11 5.21
C THR A 265 -34.68 39.56 5.04
N ASP A 266 -34.18 38.79 6.02
CA ASP A 266 -32.89 38.10 5.94
C ASP A 266 -32.92 36.89 5.00
N ASN A 267 -34.11 36.43 4.60
CA ASN A 267 -34.26 35.40 3.59
C ASN A 267 -33.46 35.78 2.34
N GLY A 268 -32.79 34.80 1.77
CA GLY A 268 -31.89 34.98 0.63
C GLY A 268 -30.80 33.93 0.59
N THR A 269 -29.99 33.97 -0.46
CA THR A 269 -28.83 33.09 -0.63
C THR A 269 -27.58 33.81 -0.17
N TYR A 270 -26.97 33.27 0.88
CA TYR A 270 -25.68 33.72 1.40
C TYR A 270 -24.57 32.93 0.75
N ARG A 271 -23.52 33.61 0.33
CA ARG A 271 -22.37 33.02 -0.34
C ARG A 271 -21.11 33.42 0.38
N CYS A 272 -20.31 32.43 0.76
CA CYS A 272 -18.95 32.64 1.21
C CYS A 272 -17.97 32.27 0.10
N GLU A 273 -17.01 33.15 -0.18
CA GLU A 273 -15.94 32.94 -1.15
C GLU A 273 -14.57 33.04 -0.47
N ALA A 274 -13.69 32.08 -0.75
CA ALA A 274 -12.32 32.06 -0.25
C ALA A 274 -11.33 31.86 -1.40
N SER A 275 -10.20 32.55 -1.37
CA SER A 275 -9.19 32.52 -2.43
C SER A 275 -7.77 32.37 -1.88
N ASN A 276 -6.93 31.68 -2.65
CA ASN A 276 -5.47 31.71 -2.50
C ASN A 276 -4.82 31.92 -3.88
N ASN A 277 -3.49 31.89 -3.95
CA ASN A 277 -2.73 32.07 -5.19
C ASN A 277 -2.97 30.99 -6.27
N LEU A 278 -3.67 29.90 -5.94
CA LEU A 278 -3.95 28.78 -6.85
C LEU A 278 -5.40 28.80 -7.35
N GLY A 279 -6.27 29.58 -6.73
CA GLY A 279 -7.64 29.74 -7.19
C GLY A 279 -8.60 30.23 -6.11
N THR A 280 -9.87 30.24 -6.50
CA THR A 280 -10.98 30.70 -5.68
C THR A 280 -12.06 29.62 -5.65
N ASN A 281 -12.67 29.42 -4.49
CA ASN A 281 -13.82 28.54 -4.33
C ASN A 281 -14.87 29.20 -3.44
N ARG A 282 -16.12 28.75 -3.54
CA ARG A 282 -17.25 29.34 -2.84
C ARG A 282 -18.31 28.29 -2.52
N ASP A 283 -19.07 28.55 -1.47
CA ASP A 283 -20.25 27.79 -1.11
C ASP A 283 -21.44 28.73 -0.90
N GLU A 284 -22.64 28.20 -1.10
CA GLU A 284 -23.90 28.95 -1.05
C GLU A 284 -24.91 28.27 -0.13
N PHE A 285 -25.53 29.05 0.74
CA PHE A 285 -26.58 28.62 1.65
C PHE A 285 -27.81 29.52 1.54
N THR A 286 -28.96 28.94 1.21
CA THR A 286 -30.24 29.67 1.19
C THR A 286 -30.88 29.65 2.57
N LEU A 287 -30.98 30.83 3.19
CA LEU A 287 -31.62 31.04 4.48
C LEU A 287 -33.13 31.22 4.32
N TYR A 288 -33.90 30.45 5.08
CA TYR A 288 -35.33 30.62 5.27
C TYR A 288 -35.63 30.79 6.76
N VAL A 289 -36.14 31.97 7.14
CA VAL A 289 -36.50 32.32 8.51
C VAL A 289 -37.96 31.96 8.77
N TYR A 290 -38.18 31.09 9.75
CA TYR A 290 -39.50 30.65 10.16
C TYR A 290 -40.08 31.58 11.22
N GLY A 291 -41.37 31.89 11.10
CA GLY A 291 -42.08 32.64 12.13
C GLY A 291 -42.16 31.85 13.43
N LYS A 292 -42.12 32.57 14.57
CA LYS A 292 -42.11 32.03 15.94
C LYS A 292 -43.25 31.03 16.27
N TYR A 293 -44.33 31.02 15.49
CA TYR A 293 -45.55 30.25 15.76
C TYR A 293 -45.73 28.96 14.92
N PHE A 294 -44.68 28.45 14.27
CA PHE A 294 -44.80 27.22 13.46
C PHE A 294 -44.83 25.91 14.26
N TRP A 295 -44.72 25.94 15.59
CA TRP A 295 -44.87 24.75 16.43
C TRP A 295 -46.31 24.59 16.92
N VAL A 296 -46.98 23.63 16.27
CA VAL A 296 -48.18 22.92 16.68
C VAL A 296 -49.50 23.70 16.58
N ASN A 297 -50.20 23.56 15.45
CA ASN A 297 -51.65 23.45 15.50
C ASN A 297 -51.96 22.00 15.91
N PRO A 298 -52.46 21.71 17.13
CA PRO A 298 -52.75 20.35 17.58
C PRO A 298 -53.85 19.67 16.74
N ASN A 299 -54.55 20.44 15.89
CA ASN A 299 -55.72 19.98 15.15
C ASN A 299 -55.44 19.70 13.66
N ALA A 300 -54.18 19.71 13.21
CA ALA A 300 -53.84 19.34 11.83
C ALA A 300 -53.81 17.82 11.57
N LEU A 301 -54.13 16.98 12.57
CA LEU A 301 -54.21 15.52 12.46
C LEU A 301 -55.63 14.99 12.18
N THR A 302 -56.46 15.74 11.47
CA THR A 302 -57.70 15.18 10.87
C THR A 302 -57.82 15.60 9.41
N GLN A 303 -56.85 15.22 8.59
CA GLN A 303 -57.15 14.86 7.21
C GLN A 303 -57.25 13.33 7.15
N PRO A 304 -58.37 12.74 6.67
CA PRO A 304 -58.41 11.31 6.39
C PRO A 304 -57.38 11.04 5.28
N GLY A 305 -56.31 10.31 5.63
CA GLY A 305 -55.32 9.86 4.66
C GLY A 305 -55.96 8.96 3.59
N PRO A 306 -55.39 8.89 2.38
CA PRO A 306 -55.97 8.15 1.27
C PRO A 306 -56.02 6.64 1.58
N ASP A 307 -57.26 6.15 1.63
CA ASP A 307 -57.74 4.79 1.47
C ASP A 307 -56.77 3.65 1.80
N HIS A 308 -56.97 3.04 2.98
CA HIS A 308 -56.52 1.69 3.33
C HIS A 308 -56.82 0.64 2.23
N ALA A 309 -57.75 0.92 1.31
CA ALA A 309 -58.06 0.09 0.15
C ALA A 309 -56.91 0.01 -0.88
N LEU A 310 -56.13 1.08 -1.08
CA LEU A 310 -54.98 1.08 -1.99
C LEU A 310 -53.83 0.23 -1.45
N ILE A 311 -53.56 0.34 -0.14
CA ILE A 311 -52.52 -0.47 0.52
C ILE A 311 -52.94 -1.94 0.56
N GLY A 312 -54.21 -2.24 0.86
CA GLY A 312 -54.74 -3.60 0.80
C GLY A 312 -54.68 -4.21 -0.61
N GLY A 313 -54.98 -3.40 -1.63
CA GLY A 313 -54.92 -3.84 -3.04
C GLY A 313 -53.50 -4.19 -3.49
N VAL A 314 -52.51 -3.36 -3.18
CA VAL A 314 -51.11 -3.63 -3.55
C VAL A 314 -50.60 -4.88 -2.84
N VAL A 315 -50.91 -5.05 -1.55
CA VAL A 315 -50.50 -6.25 -0.80
C VAL A 315 -51.17 -7.51 -1.38
N ALA A 316 -52.45 -7.46 -1.72
CA ALA A 316 -53.16 -8.59 -2.33
C ALA A 316 -52.57 -8.98 -3.70
N VAL A 317 -52.20 -7.99 -4.54
CA VAL A 317 -51.57 -8.24 -5.84
C VAL A 317 -50.19 -8.88 -5.69
N VAL A 318 -49.37 -8.40 -4.75
CA VAL A 318 -48.04 -8.97 -4.48
C VAL A 318 -48.16 -10.41 -3.95
N VAL A 319 -49.11 -10.68 -3.05
CA VAL A 319 -49.38 -12.04 -2.55
C VAL A 319 -49.87 -12.96 -3.66
N PHE A 320 -50.71 -12.47 -4.57
CA PHE A 320 -51.19 -13.24 -5.71
C PHE A 320 -50.05 -13.59 -6.70
N ILE A 321 -49.20 -12.60 -7.04
CA ILE A 321 -48.05 -12.82 -7.94
C ILE A 321 -47.06 -13.82 -7.33
N THR A 322 -46.77 -13.71 -6.03
CA THR A 322 -45.85 -14.64 -5.35
C THR A 322 -46.40 -16.07 -5.31
N LEU A 323 -47.70 -16.25 -5.04
CA LEU A 323 -48.35 -17.56 -5.11
C LEU A 323 -48.33 -18.16 -6.52
N CYS A 324 -48.62 -17.36 -7.56
CA CYS A 324 -48.51 -17.80 -8.95
C CYS A 324 -47.08 -18.24 -9.28
N PHE A 325 -46.07 -17.49 -8.83
CA PHE A 325 -44.67 -17.83 -9.08
C PHE A 325 -44.30 -19.15 -8.40
N ILE A 326 -44.72 -19.38 -7.15
CA ILE A 326 -44.49 -20.65 -6.43
C ILE A 326 -45.13 -21.82 -7.17
N ILE A 327 -46.35 -21.67 -7.69
CA ILE A 327 -47.03 -22.73 -8.45
C ILE A 327 -46.30 -23.04 -9.76
N VAL A 328 -45.85 -22.01 -10.48
CA VAL A 328 -45.06 -22.17 -11.72
C VAL A 328 -43.72 -22.84 -11.42
N LEU A 329 -43.02 -22.41 -10.37
CA LEU A 329 -41.75 -22.99 -9.93
C LEU A 329 -41.93 -24.45 -9.51
N GLY A 330 -43.02 -24.76 -8.79
CA GLY A 330 -43.37 -26.13 -8.40
C GLY A 330 -43.65 -27.02 -9.61
N ARG A 331 -44.37 -26.52 -10.62
CA ARG A 331 -44.60 -27.25 -11.88
C ARG A 331 -43.33 -27.41 -12.71
N TYR A 332 -42.46 -26.40 -12.73
CA TYR A 332 -41.16 -26.44 -13.40
C TYR A 332 -40.27 -27.52 -12.77
N LEU A 333 -40.14 -27.50 -11.44
CA LEU A 333 -39.35 -28.50 -10.70
C LEU A 333 -39.94 -29.91 -10.82
N ALA A 334 -41.28 -30.04 -10.83
CA ALA A 334 -41.93 -31.33 -11.05
C ALA A 334 -41.71 -31.86 -12.49
N ARG A 335 -41.68 -30.99 -13.51
CA ARG A 335 -41.37 -31.38 -14.90
C ARG A 335 -39.94 -31.84 -15.10
N HIS A 336 -39.00 -31.35 -14.29
CA HIS A 336 -37.59 -31.70 -14.37
C HIS A 336 -37.17 -32.88 -13.47
N LYS A 337 -38.10 -33.52 -12.76
CA LYS A 337 -37.86 -34.83 -12.10
C LYS A 337 -37.98 -36.00 -13.09
N GLY A 338 -37.23 -35.95 -14.19
CA GLY A 338 -36.93 -37.13 -14.98
C GLY A 338 -35.84 -37.93 -14.27
N THR A 339 -36.12 -39.18 -13.93
CA THR A 339 -35.14 -40.15 -13.41
C THR A 339 -34.00 -40.32 -14.41
N TYR A 340 -32.80 -39.86 -14.09
CA TYR A 340 -31.59 -40.17 -14.85
C TYR A 340 -31.03 -41.50 -14.36
N LEU A 341 -31.09 -42.52 -15.23
CA LEU A 341 -30.34 -43.76 -15.06
C LEU A 341 -28.85 -43.45 -15.22
N THR A 342 -28.12 -43.41 -14.11
CA THR A 342 -26.66 -43.48 -14.10
C THR A 342 -26.27 -44.95 -14.30
N ASN A 343 -25.55 -45.27 -15.38
CA ASN A 343 -24.86 -46.56 -15.48
C ASN A 343 -23.67 -46.51 -14.51
N GLU A 344 -23.94 -46.79 -13.24
CA GLU A 344 -22.93 -46.81 -12.19
C GLU A 344 -22.01 -48.02 -12.34
N ALA A 345 -20.70 -47.74 -12.30
CA ALA A 345 -19.71 -48.76 -12.03
C ALA A 345 -19.98 -49.37 -10.65
N LYS A 346 -19.76 -50.69 -10.51
CA LYS A 346 -19.93 -51.43 -9.25
C LYS A 346 -19.26 -50.70 -8.08
N GLY A 347 -20.07 -50.28 -7.08
CA GLY A 347 -19.60 -49.77 -5.79
C GLY A 347 -20.01 -48.35 -5.41
N ALA A 348 -20.83 -47.65 -6.21
CA ALA A 348 -21.21 -46.25 -5.97
C ALA A 348 -22.51 -46.03 -5.17
N GLU A 349 -23.05 -47.06 -4.52
CA GLU A 349 -24.43 -47.03 -3.99
C GLU A 349 -24.66 -46.15 -2.74
N ASP A 350 -23.62 -45.65 -2.07
CA ASP A 350 -23.76 -44.90 -0.80
C ASP A 350 -23.13 -43.50 -0.82
N ALA A 351 -23.45 -42.66 -1.82
CA ALA A 351 -23.07 -41.24 -1.84
C ALA A 351 -24.30 -40.30 -1.85
N PRO A 352 -24.38 -39.30 -0.95
CA PRO A 352 -25.55 -38.41 -0.84
C PRO A 352 -25.66 -37.38 -1.98
N ASP A 353 -24.58 -37.09 -2.72
CA ASP A 353 -24.60 -36.28 -3.93
C ASP A 353 -23.48 -36.64 -4.92
N ALA A 354 -23.60 -36.12 -6.15
CA ALA A 354 -22.72 -36.46 -7.28
C ALA A 354 -21.27 -35.95 -7.09
N ASP A 355 -21.07 -34.91 -6.29
CA ASP A 355 -19.75 -34.34 -6.02
C ASP A 355 -18.96 -35.19 -5.01
N THR A 356 -19.64 -35.86 -4.05
CA THR A 356 -18.98 -36.79 -3.13
C THR A 356 -18.67 -38.16 -3.74
N ALA A 357 -19.36 -38.58 -4.80
CA ALA A 357 -19.13 -39.88 -5.45
C ALA A 357 -17.76 -39.99 -6.14
N ILE A 358 -17.13 -38.86 -6.51
CA ILE A 358 -15.87 -38.84 -7.27
C ILE A 358 -14.64 -39.07 -6.37
N ILE A 359 -14.76 -38.89 -5.04
CA ILE A 359 -13.61 -38.84 -4.13
C ILE A 359 -13.19 -40.25 -3.63
N ASN A 360 -14.08 -41.25 -3.74
CA ASN A 360 -13.84 -42.59 -3.19
C ASN A 360 -13.60 -43.70 -4.25
N ALA A 361 -13.35 -43.34 -5.51
CA ALA A 361 -13.05 -44.34 -6.54
C ALA A 361 -11.60 -44.87 -6.41
N GLU A 362 -11.44 -46.10 -5.92
CA GLU A 362 -10.17 -46.82 -5.92
C GLU A 362 -9.77 -47.18 -7.38
N GLY A 363 -8.76 -46.49 -7.93
CA GLY A 363 -8.18 -46.89 -9.21
C GLY A 363 -7.35 -45.82 -9.93
N ASN A 364 -6.04 -45.86 -9.69
CA ASN A 364 -4.93 -45.42 -10.56
C ASN A 364 -4.99 -44.01 -11.21
N HIS A 365 -4.21 -43.10 -10.61
CA HIS A 365 -3.90 -41.72 -11.02
C HIS A 365 -3.19 -41.61 -12.39
N ALA A 366 -3.89 -41.85 -13.50
CA ALA A 366 -3.31 -41.64 -14.84
C ALA A 366 -4.24 -41.00 -15.88
N HIS A 367 -5.49 -40.63 -15.56
CA HIS A 367 -6.40 -40.00 -16.53
C HIS A 367 -7.23 -38.82 -15.99
N ALA A 368 -6.85 -38.24 -14.85
CA ALA A 368 -7.57 -37.11 -14.24
C ALA A 368 -7.18 -35.71 -14.78
N GLU A 369 -6.21 -35.61 -15.70
CA GLU A 369 -5.74 -34.31 -16.21
C GLU A 369 -6.36 -33.85 -17.54
N GLU A 370 -7.23 -34.63 -18.20
CA GLU A 370 -7.68 -34.30 -19.57
C GLU A 370 -9.17 -33.94 -19.72
N LYS A 371 -9.82 -33.41 -18.67
CA LYS A 371 -11.21 -32.90 -18.79
C LYS A 371 -11.49 -31.60 -18.04
N LYS A 372 -10.52 -30.67 -18.08
CA LYS A 372 -10.67 -29.31 -17.54
C LYS A 372 -11.00 -28.22 -18.58
N GLU A 373 -11.45 -28.60 -19.76
CA GLU A 373 -11.93 -27.65 -20.78
C GLU A 373 -13.36 -27.97 -21.20
N TYR A 374 -14.33 -27.39 -20.49
CA TYR A 374 -15.56 -26.88 -21.11
C TYR A 374 -16.32 -26.01 -20.10
N TYR A 375 -15.82 -24.81 -19.80
CA TYR A 375 -16.62 -23.63 -19.36
C TYR A 375 -15.70 -22.39 -19.30
N GLN A 376 -15.18 -21.97 -20.45
CA GLN A 376 -14.72 -20.59 -20.66
C GLN A 376 -15.24 -20.11 -22.01
N GLY A 377 -16.38 -19.43 -22.00
CA GLY A 377 -17.03 -18.96 -23.20
C GLY A 377 -18.14 -17.95 -22.93
N ALA A 378 -17.93 -17.01 -21.99
CA ALA A 378 -18.76 -15.81 -21.86
C ALA A 378 -18.12 -14.75 -20.92
N ALA A 379 -16.86 -14.37 -21.11
CA ALA A 379 -16.32 -13.16 -20.46
C ALA A 379 -15.01 -12.66 -21.09
N ARG A 380 -15.08 -12.03 -22.28
CA ARG A 380 -14.33 -10.80 -22.67
C ARG A 380 -14.40 -10.56 -24.18
N ASN A 381 -15.15 -9.53 -24.56
CA ASN A 381 -14.74 -8.56 -25.58
C ASN A 381 -15.33 -7.20 -25.17
N VAL A 382 -14.44 -6.25 -24.96
CA VAL A 382 -14.69 -4.83 -24.64
C VAL A 382 -14.49 -4.06 -25.94
N VAL A 383 -15.48 -3.28 -26.41
CA VAL A 383 -15.27 -2.03 -27.19
C VAL A 383 -16.49 -1.10 -27.03
N HIS A 384 -16.25 0.02 -26.35
CA HIS A 384 -16.67 1.42 -26.57
C HIS A 384 -18.09 1.86 -27.01
N LEU A 385 -18.57 2.83 -26.23
CA LEU A 385 -19.22 4.13 -26.56
C LEU A 385 -20.75 4.27 -26.65
N LYS A 386 -21.23 5.00 -25.62
CA LYS A 386 -22.11 6.18 -25.61
C LYS A 386 -23.64 6.06 -25.69
N SER A 387 -24.24 6.83 -24.78
CA SER A 387 -25.61 7.31 -24.75
C SER A 387 -25.85 8.26 -25.93
N GLU A 388 -26.73 7.87 -26.84
CA GLU A 388 -27.60 8.72 -27.66
C GLU A 388 -28.31 7.80 -28.67
N ASN A 389 -29.56 7.45 -28.33
CA ASN A 389 -30.67 7.17 -29.24
C ASN A 389 -31.77 6.46 -28.45
N LEU A 390 -32.46 7.26 -27.62
CA LEU A 390 -33.89 7.08 -27.45
C LEU A 390 -34.53 7.13 -28.84
N GLY A 391 -35.06 6.01 -29.32
CA GLY A 391 -35.83 6.01 -30.55
C GLY A 391 -35.93 4.64 -31.21
N PHE A 392 -37.12 4.05 -31.08
CA PHE A 392 -37.71 3.14 -32.07
C PHE A 392 -36.96 1.84 -32.42
N ALA A 393 -37.33 0.75 -31.74
CA ALA A 393 -37.67 -0.50 -32.42
C ALA A 393 -38.62 -1.32 -31.53
N ASN A 394 -39.91 -1.16 -31.80
CA ASN A 394 -41.05 -1.87 -31.24
C ASN A 394 -41.06 -3.36 -31.61
N ASN A 395 -41.77 -4.14 -30.78
CA ASN A 395 -42.64 -5.31 -31.08
C ASN A 395 -42.05 -6.39 -32.00
N TYR A 396 -42.06 -7.67 -31.66
CA TYR A 396 -43.24 -8.54 -31.75
C TYR A 396 -42.78 -9.92 -31.23
N ALA A 397 -43.02 -10.28 -29.96
CA ALA A 397 -42.88 -11.67 -29.51
C ALA A 397 -43.47 -11.97 -28.13
N LEU A 398 -43.73 -10.96 -27.30
CA LEU A 398 -44.15 -11.17 -25.90
C LEU A 398 -45.64 -10.90 -25.64
N ARG A 399 -46.46 -10.81 -26.69
CA ARG A 399 -47.88 -10.43 -26.60
C ARG A 399 -48.85 -11.57 -26.93
N GLN A 400 -48.63 -12.77 -26.41
CA GLN A 400 -49.65 -13.85 -26.48
C GLN A 400 -49.87 -14.75 -25.25
N GLU A 401 -49.18 -14.57 -24.12
CA GLU A 401 -49.47 -15.40 -22.91
C GLU A 401 -50.05 -14.65 -21.69
N TYR A 402 -50.38 -13.36 -21.81
CA TYR A 402 -50.93 -12.56 -20.71
C TYR A 402 -52.47 -12.39 -20.69
N VAL A 403 -53.23 -13.05 -21.58
CA VAL A 403 -54.70 -12.83 -21.73
C VAL A 403 -55.56 -14.04 -21.32
N ARG A 404 -55.12 -14.86 -20.35
CA ARG A 404 -55.94 -15.98 -19.84
C ARG A 404 -55.97 -16.16 -18.30
N CYS A 405 -55.80 -15.07 -17.55
CA CYS A 405 -56.04 -15.06 -16.10
C CYS A 405 -56.73 -13.79 -15.58
N ILE A 406 -57.42 -13.05 -16.46
CA ILE A 406 -58.31 -11.94 -16.07
C ILE A 406 -59.63 -12.12 -16.82
N MET A 407 -60.45 -13.06 -16.34
CA MET A 407 -61.91 -13.07 -16.46
C MET A 407 -62.47 -13.77 -15.22
#